data_AF-A0A0C3AW11-F1
#
_entry.id   AF-A0A0C3AW11-F1
#
_cell.length_a   1.000
_cell.length_b   1.000
_cell.length_c   1.000
_cell.angle_alpha   90.00
_cell.angle_beta   90.00
_cell.angle_gamma   90.00
#
_symmetry.space_group_name_H-M   'P 1'
#
loop_
_entity.id
_entity.type
_entity.pdbx_description
1 polymer ?
#
loop_
_entity_poly.entity_id
_entity_poly.type
_entity_poly.pdbx_seq_one_letter_code
_entity_poly.pdbx_strand_id
1 'polypeptide(L)'
;MLFGLTPLGGATAGPAAGPNPGTTAPGTTGVNRTERSRAPRKKWIAPEGTSLRSVIESKERQVGLRCDDVSCLYGPEDGDEENADVKIRTERTCLRKNPGSAEPSCMHTYHPECLLVASRVADIGLDREMDSDGPDEWLEVGCPFCRVHGGQEKREWRNHRELASRV
;
A
#
# COMPACT_ATOMS: atom_id res chain seq x y z
N MET A 1 -22.04 30.24 35.29
CA MET A 1 -20.87 30.18 36.20
C MET A 1 -20.11 28.92 35.82
N LEU A 2 -18.80 28.83 35.60
CA LEU A 2 -17.64 29.69 35.81
C LEU A 2 -16.53 29.14 34.87
N PHE A 3 -15.67 30.03 34.36
CA PHE A 3 -14.57 29.75 33.45
C PHE A 3 -13.44 28.94 34.10
N GLY A 4 -12.61 28.29 33.27
CA GLY A 4 -11.36 27.65 33.71
C GLY A 4 -10.37 27.40 32.58
N LEU A 5 -9.80 28.47 32.00
CA LEU A 5 -8.60 28.44 31.17
C LEU A 5 -7.35 28.43 32.09
N THR A 6 -6.35 27.62 31.76
CA THR A 6 -4.97 27.79 32.25
C THR A 6 -3.97 27.63 31.09
N PRO A 7 -3.09 28.63 30.86
CA PRO A 7 -1.88 28.46 30.06
C PRO A 7 -0.64 28.40 30.96
N LEU A 8 0.27 27.48 30.66
CA LEU A 8 1.69 27.49 31.06
C LEU A 8 2.45 27.28 29.75
N GLY A 9 3.25 28.20 29.21
CA GLY A 9 4.14 29.16 29.88
C GLY A 9 5.49 28.47 30.09
N GLY A 10 6.41 28.59 29.13
CA GLY A 10 7.74 27.99 29.23
C GLY A 10 8.62 28.28 28.02
N ALA A 11 9.09 29.52 27.89
CA ALA A 11 10.23 29.87 27.05
C ALA A 11 11.52 29.74 27.88
N THR A 12 12.52 29.02 27.37
CA THR A 12 13.88 29.07 27.91
C THR A 12 14.84 29.48 26.80
N ALA A 13 15.24 30.76 26.84
CA ALA A 13 16.38 31.29 26.11
C ALA A 13 17.67 30.87 26.83
N GLY A 14 18.62 30.29 26.10
CA GLY A 14 19.98 30.06 26.58
C GLY A 14 20.96 31.06 25.93
N PRO A 15 21.79 31.78 26.69
CA PRO A 15 23.05 32.37 26.21
C PRO A 15 24.19 31.33 26.41
N ALA A 16 25.41 31.41 25.89
CA ALA A 16 26.20 32.49 25.34
C ALA A 16 27.25 31.87 24.39
N ALA A 17 27.54 32.56 23.28
CA ALA A 17 28.70 32.27 22.43
C ALA A 17 29.95 32.95 23.02
N GLY A 18 31.04 32.20 23.17
CA GLY A 18 32.35 32.73 23.57
C GLY A 18 33.07 33.42 22.40
N PRO A 19 33.95 34.41 22.65
CA PRO A 19 34.75 35.06 21.62
C PRO A 19 36.06 34.31 21.35
N ASN A 20 36.32 33.97 20.08
CA ASN A 20 37.64 33.52 19.62
C ASN A 20 38.45 34.72 19.10
N PRO A 21 39.77 34.80 19.39
CA PRO A 21 40.61 35.88 18.92
C PRO A 21 41.22 35.62 17.53
N GLY A 22 41.18 36.67 16.71
CA GLY A 22 42.13 37.09 15.68
C GLY A 22 42.93 36.04 14.88
N THR A 23 42.66 35.99 13.57
CA THR A 23 43.69 35.70 12.57
C THR A 23 43.52 36.67 11.41
N THR A 24 44.44 37.62 11.32
CA THR A 24 44.54 38.63 10.25
C THR A 24 45.35 38.03 9.10
N ALA A 25 44.79 37.96 7.89
CA ALA A 25 45.53 37.70 6.67
C ALA A 25 45.31 38.86 5.69
N PRO A 26 46.35 39.39 5.02
CA PRO A 26 46.21 40.54 4.14
C PRO A 26 45.89 40.13 2.69
N GLY A 27 44.90 40.83 2.12
CA GLY A 27 44.90 41.32 0.75
C GLY A 27 44.92 40.31 -0.40
N THR A 28 43.76 40.05 -1.00
CA THR A 28 43.65 40.00 -2.47
C THR A 28 42.43 40.78 -2.95
N THR A 29 42.68 41.49 -4.03
CA THR A 29 41.87 42.44 -4.80
C THR A 29 40.42 41.97 -5.03
N GLY A 30 39.48 42.76 -4.50
CA GLY A 30 38.05 42.58 -4.72
C GLY A 30 37.67 42.85 -6.17
N VAL A 31 37.47 41.78 -6.93
CA VAL A 31 36.62 41.84 -8.12
C VAL A 31 35.19 42.01 -7.59
N ASN A 32 34.56 43.15 -7.89
CA ASN A 32 33.15 43.42 -7.66
C ASN A 32 32.30 42.40 -8.43
N ARG A 33 32.19 41.18 -7.89
CA ARG A 33 31.15 40.24 -8.25
C ARG A 33 29.90 40.79 -7.59
N THR A 34 29.20 41.67 -8.30
CA THR A 34 27.81 42.03 -7.99
C THR A 34 27.11 40.76 -7.54
N GLU A 35 26.77 40.70 -6.26
CA GLU A 35 25.96 39.64 -5.67
C GLU A 35 24.62 39.68 -6.40
N ARG A 36 24.57 38.93 -7.50
CA ARG A 36 23.33 38.65 -8.20
C ARG A 36 22.53 37.85 -7.18
N SER A 37 21.64 38.54 -6.47
CA SER A 37 20.82 37.99 -5.41
C SER A 37 20.25 36.67 -5.92
N ARG A 38 20.69 35.56 -5.31
CA ARG A 38 20.22 34.24 -5.73
C ARG A 38 18.73 34.25 -5.47
N ALA A 39 17.93 34.16 -6.52
CA ALA A 39 16.48 34.03 -6.39
C ALA A 39 16.21 32.90 -5.38
N PRO A 40 15.33 33.13 -4.39
CA PRO A 40 15.06 32.13 -3.37
C PRO A 40 14.69 30.82 -4.08
N ARG A 41 15.40 29.75 -3.72
CA ARG A 41 15.16 28.42 -4.30
C ARG A 41 13.69 28.09 -4.05
N LYS A 42 12.92 27.92 -5.13
CA LYS A 42 11.54 27.44 -5.02
C LYS A 42 11.60 26.11 -4.27
N LYS A 43 10.94 26.05 -3.11
CA LYS A 43 10.76 24.78 -2.40
C LYS A 43 9.95 23.89 -3.33
N TRP A 44 10.47 22.71 -3.65
CA TRP A 44 9.71 21.73 -4.40
C TRP A 44 8.50 21.33 -3.54
N ILE A 45 7.30 21.48 -4.10
CA ILE A 45 6.05 21.07 -3.49
C ILE A 45 5.61 19.84 -4.27
N ALA A 46 5.44 18.71 -3.59
CA ALA A 46 4.93 17.51 -4.21
C ALA A 46 3.52 17.80 -4.78
N PRO A 47 3.23 17.44 -6.03
CA PRO A 47 1.90 17.59 -6.59
C PRO A 47 0.85 16.90 -5.70
N GLU A 48 -0.26 17.59 -5.45
CA GLU A 48 -1.40 17.04 -4.71
C GLU A 48 -2.06 15.95 -5.58
N GLY A 49 -1.87 14.68 -5.24
CA GLY A 49 -2.40 13.56 -6.03
C GLY A 49 -1.55 12.31 -5.91
N THR A 50 -2.18 11.15 -6.14
CA THR A 50 -1.65 9.77 -6.04
C THR A 50 -0.14 9.69 -6.23
N SER A 51 0.55 9.13 -5.22
CA SER A 51 2.00 8.95 -5.23
C SER A 51 2.47 8.20 -6.47
N LEU A 52 3.71 8.43 -6.91
CA LEU A 52 4.31 7.68 -8.03
C LEU A 52 4.14 6.16 -7.84
N ARG A 53 4.31 5.68 -6.59
CA ARG A 53 4.04 4.30 -6.20
C ARG A 53 2.59 3.88 -6.49
N SER A 54 1.61 4.68 -6.10
CA SER A 54 0.19 4.38 -6.38
C SER A 54 -0.11 4.32 -7.88
N VAL A 55 0.54 5.17 -8.68
CA VAL A 55 0.41 5.15 -10.15
C VAL A 55 1.04 3.89 -10.74
N ILE A 56 2.22 3.48 -10.26
CA ILE A 56 2.90 2.26 -10.69
C ILE A 56 2.06 1.04 -10.33
N GLU A 57 1.64 0.90 -9.07
CA GLU A 57 0.80 -0.22 -8.61
C GLU A 57 -0.53 -0.29 -9.38
N SER A 58 -1.12 0.87 -9.71
CA SER A 58 -2.33 0.90 -10.55
C SER A 58 -2.08 0.42 -11.97
N LYS A 59 -0.93 0.75 -12.57
CA LYS A 59 -0.56 0.24 -13.89
C LYS A 59 -0.26 -1.25 -13.85
N GLU A 60 0.41 -1.72 -12.80
CA GLU A 60 0.70 -3.14 -12.58
C GLU A 60 -0.57 -3.97 -12.47
N ARG A 61 -1.61 -3.48 -11.77
CA ARG A 61 -2.94 -4.14 -11.78
C ARG A 61 -3.55 -4.20 -13.17
N GLN A 62 -3.47 -3.10 -13.94
CA GLN A 62 -4.02 -3.03 -15.30
C GLN A 62 -3.33 -4.03 -16.24
N VAL A 63 -2.02 -4.23 -16.11
CA VAL A 63 -1.27 -5.22 -16.90
C VAL A 63 -1.25 -6.63 -16.28
N GLY A 64 -1.92 -6.82 -15.13
CA GLY A 64 -2.05 -8.11 -14.46
C GLY A 64 -0.82 -8.59 -13.70
N LEU A 65 0.13 -7.70 -13.39
CA LEU A 65 1.27 -7.97 -12.51
C LEU A 65 0.90 -7.92 -11.03
N ARG A 66 -0.27 -7.35 -10.72
CA ARG A 66 -0.88 -7.36 -9.38
C ARG A 66 -2.35 -7.76 -9.48
N CYS A 67 -2.87 -8.32 -8.40
CA CYS A 67 -4.30 -8.52 -8.22
C CYS A 67 -4.96 -7.30 -7.54
N ASP A 68 -6.28 -7.36 -7.33
CA ASP A 68 -7.09 -6.26 -6.78
C ASP A 68 -7.03 -6.14 -5.25
N ASP A 69 -6.30 -7.02 -4.55
CA ASP A 69 -6.05 -6.87 -3.13
C ASP A 69 -5.04 -5.74 -2.86
N VAL A 70 -5.42 -4.80 -1.98
CA VAL A 70 -4.57 -3.67 -1.56
C VAL A 70 -3.37 -4.12 -0.74
N SER A 71 -3.44 -5.29 -0.11
CA SER A 71 -2.32 -5.91 0.63
C SER A 71 -1.50 -6.90 -0.20
N CYS A 72 -1.69 -6.96 -1.52
CA CYS A 72 -0.96 -7.89 -2.38
C CYS A 72 0.56 -7.63 -2.37
N LEU A 73 1.33 -8.61 -1.89
CA LEU A 73 2.80 -8.58 -1.85
C LEU A 73 3.47 -9.35 -3.00
N TYR A 74 2.70 -9.89 -3.95
CA TYR A 74 3.22 -10.66 -5.10
C TYR A 74 3.56 -9.79 -6.33
N GLY A 75 3.64 -8.47 -6.18
CA GLY A 75 4.01 -7.58 -7.28
C GLY A 75 5.52 -7.34 -7.35
N PRO A 76 6.04 -6.90 -8.51
CA PRO A 76 7.46 -6.58 -8.66
C PRO A 76 7.85 -5.46 -7.68
N GLU A 77 9.02 -5.61 -7.06
CA GLU A 77 9.63 -4.61 -6.19
C GLU A 77 10.80 -3.92 -6.91
N ASP A 78 11.06 -2.65 -6.57
CA ASP A 78 12.10 -1.83 -7.22
C ASP A 78 13.53 -2.42 -7.09
N GLY A 79 13.73 -3.39 -6.19
CA GLY A 79 15.00 -4.07 -5.95
C GLY A 79 15.14 -5.44 -6.60
N ASP A 80 14.11 -5.93 -7.30
CA ASP A 80 14.17 -7.22 -7.99
C ASP A 80 15.08 -7.10 -9.23
N GLU A 81 16.19 -7.84 -9.24
CA GLU A 81 17.05 -7.95 -10.42
C GLU A 81 16.24 -8.52 -11.60
N GLU A 82 16.52 -8.06 -12.83
CA GLU A 82 15.79 -8.41 -14.07
C GLU A 82 15.69 -9.93 -14.35
N ASN A 83 16.50 -10.76 -13.65
CA ASN A 83 16.53 -12.22 -13.76
C ASN A 83 16.30 -12.96 -12.44
N ALA A 84 15.93 -12.27 -11.36
CA ALA A 84 15.43 -12.96 -10.18
C ALA A 84 14.08 -13.58 -10.52
N ASP A 85 13.82 -14.80 -10.01
CA ASP A 85 12.45 -15.36 -9.98
C ASP A 85 11.60 -14.46 -9.07
N VAL A 86 11.17 -13.32 -9.60
CA VAL A 86 10.25 -12.41 -8.93
C VAL A 86 9.02 -13.24 -8.61
N LYS A 87 8.50 -13.13 -7.38
CA LYS A 87 7.31 -13.86 -6.92
C LYS A 87 6.02 -13.35 -7.59
N ILE A 88 6.05 -13.14 -8.90
CA ILE A 88 4.91 -12.75 -9.72
C ILE A 88 4.01 -13.97 -9.82
N ARG A 89 2.86 -13.89 -9.17
CA ARG A 89 1.79 -14.86 -9.35
C ARG A 89 0.86 -14.37 -10.43
N THR A 90 0.76 -15.12 -11.52
CA THR A 90 -0.13 -14.78 -12.64
C THR A 90 -1.51 -15.41 -12.51
N GLU A 91 -1.64 -16.49 -11.74
CA GLU A 91 -2.90 -17.16 -11.45
C GLU A 91 -3.83 -16.23 -10.67
N ARG A 92 -5.01 -15.97 -11.24
CA ARG A 92 -6.02 -15.09 -10.65
C ARG A 92 -7.38 -15.77 -10.68
N THR A 93 -8.15 -15.54 -9.62
CA THR A 93 -9.51 -16.02 -9.47
C THR A 93 -10.45 -14.86 -9.13
N CYS A 94 -11.74 -15.06 -9.35
CA CYS A 94 -12.78 -14.11 -9.01
C CYS A 94 -13.96 -14.83 -8.34
N LEU A 95 -14.82 -14.06 -7.68
CA LEU A 95 -16.05 -14.59 -7.11
C LEU A 95 -17.10 -14.73 -8.22
N ARG A 96 -17.74 -15.90 -8.30
CA ARG A 96 -18.76 -16.22 -9.31
C ARG A 96 -20.16 -15.85 -8.82
N LYS A 97 -21.08 -15.54 -9.74
CA LYS A 97 -22.47 -15.19 -9.38
C LYS A 97 -23.27 -16.37 -8.83
N ASN A 98 -23.11 -17.55 -9.43
CA ASN A 98 -23.90 -18.75 -9.13
C ASN A 98 -23.01 -20.01 -9.23
N PRO A 99 -23.37 -21.11 -8.55
CA PRO A 99 -22.69 -22.39 -8.69
C PRO A 99 -22.67 -22.87 -10.15
N GLY A 100 -21.50 -23.31 -10.63
CA GLY A 100 -21.29 -23.75 -12.01
C GLY A 100 -21.26 -22.63 -13.07
N SER A 101 -21.49 -21.37 -12.70
CA SER A 101 -21.44 -20.26 -13.66
C SER A 101 -20.02 -19.73 -13.84
N ALA A 102 -19.54 -19.59 -15.09
CA ALA A 102 -18.29 -18.87 -15.34
C ALA A 102 -18.42 -17.34 -15.17
N GLU A 103 -19.62 -16.83 -14.89
CA GLU A 103 -19.89 -15.40 -14.82
C GLU A 103 -19.41 -14.79 -13.48
N PRO A 104 -18.53 -13.77 -13.52
CA PRO A 104 -18.04 -13.13 -12.31
C PRO A 104 -19.10 -12.23 -11.68
N SER A 105 -19.14 -12.20 -10.35
CA SER A 105 -20.00 -11.31 -9.55
C SER A 105 -19.57 -9.84 -9.62
N CYS A 106 -18.28 -9.59 -9.82
CA CYS A 106 -17.71 -8.26 -10.03
C CYS A 106 -16.42 -8.35 -10.86
N MET A 107 -15.85 -7.20 -11.26
CA MET A 107 -14.63 -7.17 -12.08
C MET A 107 -13.33 -7.43 -11.28
N HIS A 108 -13.40 -7.60 -9.97
CA HIS A 108 -12.22 -7.77 -9.12
C HIS A 108 -11.70 -9.21 -9.20
N THR A 109 -10.38 -9.31 -9.35
CA THR A 109 -9.61 -10.52 -9.50
C THR A 109 -8.52 -10.56 -8.44
N TYR A 110 -8.30 -11.73 -7.85
CA TYR A 110 -7.40 -11.91 -6.71
C TYR A 110 -6.47 -13.07 -7.00
N HIS A 111 -5.23 -13.02 -6.50
CA HIS A 111 -4.50 -14.27 -6.33
C HIS A 111 -5.28 -15.16 -5.35
N PRO A 112 -5.29 -16.49 -5.53
CA PRO A 112 -5.95 -17.42 -4.61
C PRO A 112 -5.65 -17.13 -3.13
N GLU A 113 -4.38 -16.88 -2.80
CA GLU A 113 -3.91 -16.56 -1.44
C GLU A 113 -4.46 -15.22 -0.95
N CYS A 114 -4.40 -14.20 -1.80
CA CYS A 114 -4.90 -12.86 -1.50
C CYS A 114 -6.41 -12.90 -1.22
N LEU A 115 -7.17 -13.68 -1.99
CA LEU A 115 -8.61 -13.84 -1.74
C LEU A 115 -8.88 -14.48 -0.37
N LEU A 116 -8.16 -15.53 0.01
CA LEU A 116 -8.33 -16.18 1.31
C LEU A 116 -8.06 -15.22 2.47
N VAL A 117 -6.94 -14.50 2.41
CA VAL A 117 -6.53 -13.57 3.47
C VAL A 117 -7.54 -12.42 3.56
N ALA A 118 -7.88 -11.81 2.44
CA ALA A 118 -8.79 -10.66 2.42
C ALA A 118 -10.23 -11.06 2.79
N SER A 119 -10.67 -12.27 2.43
CA SER A 119 -12.01 -12.75 2.78
C SER A 119 -12.16 -13.07 4.27
N ARG A 120 -11.12 -13.61 4.93
CA ARG A 120 -11.15 -13.81 6.39
C ARG A 120 -11.29 -12.51 7.17
N VAL A 121 -10.68 -11.43 6.66
CA VAL A 121 -10.81 -10.09 7.26
C VAL A 121 -12.21 -9.52 7.00
N ALA A 122 -12.78 -9.80 5.82
CA ALA A 122 -14.11 -9.32 5.45
C ALA A 122 -15.24 -10.08 6.18
N ASP A 123 -15.04 -11.36 6.48
CA ASP A 123 -16.02 -12.24 7.12
C ASP A 123 -15.36 -13.23 8.10
N ILE A 124 -15.53 -12.95 9.39
CA ILE A 124 -14.99 -13.75 10.51
C ILE A 124 -15.71 -15.11 10.62
N GLY A 125 -16.92 -15.24 10.06
CA GLY A 125 -17.71 -16.48 10.09
C GLY A 125 -17.30 -17.49 9.02
N LEU A 126 -16.55 -17.05 8.00
CA LEU A 126 -16.28 -17.83 6.79
C LEU A 126 -15.51 -19.12 7.06
N ASP A 127 -14.58 -19.11 8.01
CA ASP A 127 -13.81 -20.31 8.35
C ASP A 127 -14.71 -21.45 8.89
N ARG A 128 -15.79 -21.11 9.62
CA ARG A 128 -16.75 -22.09 10.14
C ARG A 128 -17.65 -22.69 9.06
N GLU A 129 -18.05 -21.87 8.11
CA GLU A 129 -18.91 -22.31 7.00
C GLU A 129 -18.15 -23.23 6.04
N MET A 130 -16.89 -22.93 5.78
CA MET A 130 -16.00 -23.75 4.98
C MET A 130 -15.78 -25.15 5.59
N ASP A 131 -15.57 -25.22 6.91
CA ASP A 131 -15.32 -26.48 7.62
C ASP A 131 -16.61 -27.25 7.92
N SER A 132 -17.77 -26.77 7.45
CA SER A 132 -19.04 -27.48 7.59
C SER A 132 -19.17 -28.62 6.60
N ASP A 133 -19.44 -29.83 7.12
CA ASP A 133 -19.77 -31.05 6.35
C ASP A 133 -21.19 -31.03 5.73
N GLY A 134 -21.74 -29.84 5.51
CA GLY A 134 -23.06 -29.67 4.89
C GLY A 134 -23.08 -30.17 3.44
N PRO A 135 -24.26 -30.49 2.89
CA PRO A 135 -24.41 -30.89 1.49
C PRO A 135 -24.07 -29.75 0.52
N ASP A 136 -23.99 -28.51 1.02
CA ASP A 136 -23.69 -27.34 0.21
C ASP A 136 -22.22 -27.33 -0.21
N GLU A 137 -21.97 -27.58 -1.48
CA GLU A 137 -20.63 -27.49 -2.09
C GLU A 137 -20.25 -26.06 -2.47
N TRP A 138 -21.14 -25.09 -2.27
CA TRP A 138 -20.93 -23.68 -2.55
C TRP A 138 -20.59 -22.91 -1.28
N LEU A 139 -19.63 -22.00 -1.38
CA LEU A 139 -19.25 -21.09 -0.31
C LEU A 139 -19.55 -19.67 -0.77
N GLU A 140 -20.44 -18.98 -0.06
CA GLU A 140 -20.71 -17.57 -0.32
C GLU A 140 -19.62 -16.70 0.32
N VAL A 141 -19.13 -15.73 -0.44
CA VAL A 141 -18.05 -14.84 -0.03
C VAL A 141 -18.34 -13.44 -0.52
N GLY A 142 -18.12 -12.44 0.33
CA GLY A 142 -18.15 -11.04 -0.07
C GLY A 142 -16.84 -10.63 -0.73
N CYS A 143 -16.91 -9.95 -1.87
CA CYS A 143 -15.72 -9.36 -2.51
C CYS A 143 -15.00 -8.40 -1.54
N PRO A 144 -13.73 -8.62 -1.19
CA PRO A 144 -13.03 -7.77 -0.22
C PRO A 144 -12.94 -6.29 -0.63
N PHE A 145 -12.90 -6.03 -1.94
CA PHE A 145 -12.83 -4.68 -2.49
C PHE A 145 -14.19 -3.97 -2.53
N CYS A 146 -15.18 -4.51 -3.25
CA CYS A 146 -16.46 -3.83 -3.48
C CYS A 146 -17.65 -4.36 -2.66
N ARG A 147 -17.44 -5.38 -1.83
CA ARG A 147 -18.48 -6.03 -0.99
C ARG A 147 -19.64 -6.65 -1.75
N VAL A 148 -19.57 -6.77 -3.08
CA VAL A 148 -20.53 -7.56 -3.86
C VAL A 148 -20.38 -9.04 -3.47
N HIS A 149 -21.50 -9.69 -3.15
CA HIS A 149 -21.52 -11.11 -2.84
C HIS A 149 -21.42 -11.95 -4.11
N GLY A 150 -20.62 -13.00 -4.02
CA GLY A 150 -20.59 -14.09 -4.97
C GLY A 150 -20.20 -15.35 -4.21
N GLY A 151 -19.64 -16.33 -4.90
CA GLY A 151 -19.11 -17.49 -4.21
C GLY A 151 -18.14 -18.31 -5.05
N GLN A 152 -17.69 -19.39 -4.44
CA GLN A 152 -16.85 -20.40 -5.05
C GLN A 152 -17.25 -21.80 -4.61
N GLU A 153 -16.80 -22.81 -5.35
CA GLU A 153 -16.92 -24.20 -4.90
C GLU A 153 -16.01 -24.40 -3.68
N LYS A 154 -16.51 -25.02 -2.61
CA LYS A 154 -15.73 -25.37 -1.41
C LYS A 154 -14.47 -26.16 -1.78
N ARG A 155 -14.53 -26.99 -2.82
CA ARG A 155 -13.36 -27.73 -3.35
C ARG A 155 -12.29 -26.80 -3.91
N GLU A 156 -12.67 -25.81 -4.72
CA GLU A 156 -11.73 -24.83 -5.27
C GLU A 156 -11.13 -23.98 -4.14
N TRP A 157 -11.96 -23.58 -3.18
CA TRP A 157 -11.53 -22.85 -2.00
C TRP A 157 -10.50 -23.63 -1.14
N ARG A 158 -10.70 -24.95 -0.99
CA ARG A 158 -9.69 -25.84 -0.37
C ARG A 158 -8.39 -25.88 -1.18
N ASN A 159 -8.48 -26.01 -2.50
CA ASN A 159 -7.29 -25.97 -3.36
C ASN A 159 -6.53 -24.64 -3.19
N HIS A 160 -7.24 -23.51 -3.05
CA HIS A 160 -6.61 -22.23 -2.74
C HIS A 160 -5.84 -22.27 -1.42
N ARG A 161 -6.36 -22.93 -0.37
CA ARG A 161 -5.64 -23.07 0.92
C ARG A 161 -4.40 -23.94 0.78
N GLU A 162 -4.49 -25.01 -0.01
CA GLU A 162 -3.34 -25.88 -0.28
C GLU A 162 -2.25 -25.13 -1.05
N LEU A 163 -2.60 -24.31 -2.04
CA LEU A 163 -1.65 -23.46 -2.76
C LEU A 163 -1.00 -22.44 -1.82
N ALA A 164 -1.78 -21.84 -0.91
CA ALA A 164 -1.29 -20.90 0.09
C ALA A 164 -0.28 -21.54 1.07
N SER A 165 -0.46 -22.82 1.39
CA SER A 165 0.43 -23.54 2.33
C SER A 165 1.82 -23.86 1.78
N ARG A 166 2.02 -23.72 0.46
CA ARG A 166 3.29 -24.05 -0.22
C ARG A 166 4.24 -22.85 -0.34
N VAL A 167 3.83 -21.66 0.11
CA VAL A 167 4.60 -20.40 0.07
C VAL A 167 5.21 -20.12 1.42
#